data_AF-A0A562SYE4-F1
#
_entry.id   AF-A0A562SYE4-F1
#
_cell.length_a   1.000
_cell.length_b   1.000
_cell.length_c   1.000
_cell.angle_alpha   90.00
_cell.angle_beta   90.00
_cell.angle_gamma   90.00
#
_symmetry.space_group_name_H-M   'P 1'
#
loop_
_entity.id
_entity.type
_entity.pdbx_description
1 polymer ?
#
loop_
_entity_poly.entity_id
_entity_poly.type
_entity_poly.pdbx_seq_one_letter_code
_entity_poly.pdbx_strand_id
1 'polypeptide(L)'
;MSNESLIGRSNYDLRYILRFCSDADLRNRAGEQLKGQEPSNEDLCEIIEKTDLVDEAAEMLRERLGAKMVDEGALVKDVAKAVLARPSDFDMGHWHCGTTHCWAGWGCLISPIAKEIEKEHGTRVAGCATMPHYAKNFYLSNDEALGILREIAAQ
;
A
#
# COMPACT_ATOMS: atom_id res chain seq x y z
N MET A 1 6.42 20.51 16.98
CA MET A 1 6.32 19.60 18.15
C MET A 1 7.65 18.87 18.30
N SER A 2 8.33 18.98 19.45
CA SER A 2 9.69 18.42 19.67
C SER A 2 9.73 16.89 19.63
N ASN A 3 10.94 16.33 19.47
CA ASN A 3 11.15 14.89 19.24
C ASN A 3 10.73 13.98 20.41
N GLU A 4 10.56 14.57 21.59
CA GLU A 4 10.25 13.90 22.86
C GLU A 4 8.80 13.37 22.94
N SER A 5 7.88 13.85 22.10
CA SER A 5 6.44 13.53 22.25
C SER A 5 6.04 12.14 21.75
N LEU A 6 6.93 11.41 21.08
CA LEU A 6 6.66 10.07 20.52
C LEU A 6 7.24 8.92 21.33
N ILE A 7 8.27 9.17 22.14
CA ILE A 7 9.01 8.14 22.89
C ILE A 7 8.05 7.33 23.77
N GLY A 8 8.12 6.00 23.67
CA GLY A 8 7.31 5.08 24.49
C GLY A 8 5.85 4.92 24.05
N ARG A 9 5.42 5.54 22.95
CA ARG A 9 4.10 5.30 22.35
C ARG A 9 3.96 3.88 21.83
N SER A 10 2.78 3.30 22.02
CA SER A 10 2.43 1.99 21.49
C SER A 10 2.30 2.00 19.96
N ASN A 11 2.37 0.82 19.33
CA ASN A 11 2.07 0.70 17.89
C ASN A 11 0.68 1.24 17.52
N TYR A 12 -0.29 1.12 18.42
CA TYR A 12 -1.63 1.66 18.20
C TYR A 12 -1.63 3.18 18.13
N ASP A 13 -0.94 3.85 19.06
CA ASP A 13 -0.84 5.31 19.07
C ASP A 13 -0.08 5.83 17.85
N LEU A 14 0.98 5.13 17.44
CA LEU A 14 1.74 5.50 16.25
C LEU A 14 0.90 5.34 14.98
N ARG A 15 0.15 4.25 14.83
CA ARG A 15 -0.83 4.09 13.74
C ARG A 15 -1.85 5.22 13.72
N TYR A 16 -2.35 5.63 14.88
CA TYR A 16 -3.28 6.75 14.96
C TYR A 16 -2.65 8.04 14.41
N ILE A 17 -1.39 8.30 14.73
CA ILE A 17 -0.64 9.45 14.18
C ILE A 17 -0.50 9.33 12.67
N LEU A 18 -0.11 8.15 12.14
CA LEU A 18 0.02 7.94 10.70
C LEU A 18 -1.28 8.24 9.93
N ARG A 19 -2.43 7.87 10.49
CA ARG A 19 -3.74 8.01 9.81
C ARG A 19 -4.34 9.40 9.90
N PHE A 20 -4.16 10.09 11.02
CA PHE A 20 -4.94 11.29 11.34
C PHE A 20 -4.12 12.56 11.52
N CYS A 21 -2.79 12.45 11.60
CA CYS A 21 -1.95 13.62 11.69
C CYS A 21 -1.71 14.20 10.29
N SER A 22 -1.99 15.49 10.10
CA SER A 22 -1.69 16.21 8.85
C SER A 22 -0.22 16.57 8.70
N ASP A 23 0.54 16.64 9.80
CA ASP A 23 1.97 16.96 9.82
C ASP A 23 2.80 15.77 9.28
N ALA A 24 3.40 15.96 8.10
CA ALA A 24 4.15 14.93 7.40
C ALA A 24 5.43 14.53 8.16
N ASP A 25 6.15 15.49 8.74
CA ASP A 25 7.35 15.20 9.53
C ASP A 25 7.00 14.36 10.76
N LEU A 26 5.87 14.66 11.40
CA LEU A 26 5.41 13.88 12.54
C LEU A 26 4.97 12.46 12.14
N ARG A 27 4.30 12.29 10.99
CA ARG A 27 3.98 10.96 10.45
C ARG A 27 5.24 10.17 10.13
N ASN A 28 6.22 10.76 9.46
CA ASN A 28 7.48 10.09 9.12
C ASN A 28 8.21 9.61 10.37
N ARG A 29 8.36 10.47 11.38
CA ARG A 29 8.98 10.11 12.67
C ARG A 29 8.20 9.03 13.42
N ALA A 30 6.87 9.07 13.39
CA ALA A 30 6.04 8.00 13.96
C ALA A 30 6.22 6.67 13.20
N GLY A 31 6.36 6.73 11.88
CA GLY A 31 6.66 5.57 11.03
C GLY A 31 8.03 4.96 11.33
N GLU A 32 9.07 5.78 11.51
CA GLU A 32 10.40 5.32 11.90
C GLU A 32 10.36 4.59 13.25
N GLN A 33 9.67 5.17 14.24
CA GLN A 33 9.54 4.55 15.55
C GLN A 33 8.69 3.26 15.50
N LEU A 34 7.63 3.22 14.70
CA LEU A 34 6.81 2.03 14.53
C LEU A 34 7.61 0.89 13.87
N LYS A 35 8.42 1.22 12.87
CA LYS A 35 9.33 0.29 12.18
C LYS A 35 10.36 -0.32 13.13
N GLY A 36 10.90 0.47 14.06
CA GLY A 36 11.94 0.05 15.01
C GLY A 36 11.45 -0.74 16.24
N GLN A 37 10.14 -0.96 16.36
CA GLN A 37 9.55 -1.81 17.40
C GLN A 37 9.34 -3.22 16.83
N GLU A 38 8.17 -3.81 17.03
CA GLU A 38 7.74 -5.05 16.41
C GLU A 38 6.47 -4.76 15.61
N PRO A 39 6.56 -4.10 14.44
CA PRO A 39 5.37 -3.80 13.64
C PRO A 39 4.76 -5.12 13.15
N SER A 40 3.44 -5.17 13.00
CA SER A 40 2.73 -6.21 12.23
C SER A 40 2.81 -5.94 10.72
N ASN A 41 2.35 -6.87 9.88
CA ASN A 41 2.24 -6.61 8.43
C ASN A 41 1.29 -5.45 8.13
N GLU A 42 0.22 -5.30 8.92
CA GLU A 42 -0.69 -4.15 8.83
C GLU A 42 0.02 -2.85 9.21
N ASP A 43 0.84 -2.85 10.27
CA ASP A 43 1.65 -1.68 10.64
C ASP A 43 2.60 -1.27 9.51
N LEU A 44 3.23 -2.23 8.82
CA LEU A 44 4.07 -1.95 7.66
C LEU A 44 3.27 -1.37 6.49
N CYS A 45 2.05 -1.86 6.23
CA CYS A 45 1.16 -1.28 5.21
C CYS A 45 0.78 0.17 5.56
N GLU A 46 0.49 0.48 6.82
CA GLU A 46 0.24 1.86 7.25
C GLU A 46 1.44 2.77 7.00
N ILE A 47 2.65 2.28 7.25
CA ILE A 47 3.88 3.04 6.97
C ILE A 47 3.99 3.30 5.46
N ILE A 48 3.90 2.25 4.63
CA ILE A 48 3.99 2.33 3.17
C ILE A 48 2.96 3.32 2.59
N GLU A 49 1.75 3.36 3.13
CA GLU A 49 0.67 4.19 2.59
C GLU A 49 0.69 5.65 3.06
N LYS A 50 1.33 5.95 4.20
CA LYS A 50 1.15 7.23 4.91
C LYS A 50 2.44 8.01 5.14
N THR A 51 3.60 7.44 4.83
CA THR A 51 4.92 8.03 5.05
C THR A 51 5.79 7.94 3.81
N ASP A 52 6.98 8.56 3.87
CA ASP A 52 7.99 8.50 2.82
C ASP A 52 8.96 7.31 2.99
N LEU A 53 8.69 6.41 3.94
CA LEU A 53 9.53 5.23 4.26
C LEU A 53 9.17 3.99 3.42
N VAL A 54 8.67 4.22 2.21
CA VAL A 54 8.02 3.23 1.35
C VAL A 54 8.94 2.04 1.08
N ASP A 55 10.16 2.30 0.61
CA ASP A 55 11.11 1.26 0.23
C ASP A 55 11.48 0.34 1.40
N GLU A 56 11.83 0.93 2.54
CA GLU A 56 12.31 0.22 3.72
C GLU A 56 11.20 -0.62 4.37
N ALA A 57 9.98 -0.07 4.44
CA ALA A 57 8.83 -0.79 4.97
C ALA A 57 8.39 -1.92 4.03
N ALA A 58 8.44 -1.69 2.70
CA ALA A 58 8.12 -2.70 1.71
C ALA A 58 9.16 -3.83 1.64
N GLU A 59 10.45 -3.50 1.79
CA GLU A 59 11.53 -4.49 1.92
C GLU A 59 11.29 -5.38 3.15
N MET A 60 11.11 -4.78 4.33
CA MET A 60 10.81 -5.52 5.55
C MET A 60 9.55 -6.39 5.43
N LEU A 61 8.50 -5.88 4.77
CA LEU A 61 7.28 -6.64 4.53
C LEU A 61 7.55 -7.85 3.64
N ARG A 62 8.26 -7.66 2.52
CA ARG A 62 8.59 -8.76 1.59
C ARG A 62 9.47 -9.81 2.25
N GLU A 63 10.46 -9.41 3.04
CA GLU A 63 11.32 -10.34 3.79
C GLU A 63 10.51 -11.24 4.73
N ARG A 64 9.58 -10.65 5.50
CA ARG A 64 8.70 -11.41 6.40
C ARG A 64 7.78 -12.39 5.68
N LEU A 65 7.33 -12.01 4.48
CA LEU A 65 6.48 -12.82 3.64
C LEU A 65 7.25 -13.88 2.84
N GLY A 66 8.58 -13.83 2.83
CA GLY A 66 9.40 -14.65 1.92
C GLY A 66 9.11 -14.37 0.44
N ALA A 67 8.61 -13.17 0.12
CA ALA A 67 8.14 -12.80 -1.19
C ALA A 67 9.28 -12.35 -2.11
N LYS A 68 9.22 -12.76 -3.39
CA LYS A 68 10.17 -12.30 -4.41
C LYS A 68 9.89 -10.86 -4.80
N MET A 69 10.95 -10.14 -5.20
CA MET A 69 10.82 -8.80 -5.78
C MET A 69 9.99 -8.84 -7.07
N VAL A 70 9.12 -7.86 -7.22
CA VAL A 70 8.28 -7.64 -8.41
C VAL A 70 8.77 -6.39 -9.11
N ASP A 71 8.76 -6.39 -10.45
CA ASP A 71 8.89 -5.17 -11.23
C ASP A 71 7.58 -4.37 -11.09
N GLU A 72 7.55 -3.48 -10.10
CA GLU A 72 6.39 -2.65 -9.78
C GLU A 72 5.94 -1.80 -10.97
N GLY A 73 6.90 -1.23 -11.72
CA GLY A 73 6.60 -0.40 -12.88
C GLY A 73 5.90 -1.19 -13.99
N ALA A 74 6.38 -2.39 -14.29
CA ALA A 74 5.72 -3.28 -15.26
C ALA A 74 4.33 -3.72 -14.77
N LEU A 75 4.22 -4.14 -13.50
CA LEU A 75 2.96 -4.59 -12.92
C LEU A 75 1.89 -3.50 -12.99
N VAL A 76 2.22 -2.27 -12.59
CA VAL A 76 1.25 -1.18 -12.54
C VAL A 76 0.83 -0.73 -13.93
N LYS A 77 1.73 -0.81 -14.93
CA LYS A 77 1.36 -0.61 -16.35
C LYS A 77 0.38 -1.67 -16.84
N ASP A 78 0.56 -2.93 -16.45
CA ASP A 78 -0.37 -4.00 -16.81
C ASP A 78 -1.72 -3.87 -16.11
N VAL A 79 -1.72 -3.46 -14.83
CA VAL A 79 -2.94 -3.08 -14.09
C VAL A 79 -3.68 -1.96 -14.82
N ALA A 80 -2.98 -0.89 -15.21
CA ALA A 80 -3.58 0.23 -15.93
C ALA A 80 -4.23 -0.21 -17.25
N LYS A 81 -3.53 -1.01 -18.06
CA LYS A 81 -4.08 -1.54 -19.32
C LYS A 81 -5.32 -2.41 -19.08
N ALA A 82 -5.28 -3.28 -18.07
CA ALA A 82 -6.36 -4.20 -17.77
C ALA A 82 -7.62 -3.46 -17.28
N VAL A 83 -7.45 -2.50 -16.37
CA VAL A 83 -8.53 -1.65 -15.86
C VAL A 83 -9.13 -0.79 -16.97
N LEU A 84 -8.30 -0.14 -17.79
CA LEU A 84 -8.80 0.75 -18.85
C LEU A 84 -9.49 0.01 -19.99
N ALA A 85 -9.21 -1.28 -20.18
CA ALA A 85 -9.96 -2.13 -21.10
C ALA A 85 -11.38 -2.46 -20.57
N ARG A 86 -11.59 -2.43 -19.24
CA ARG A 86 -12.85 -2.78 -18.57
C ARG A 86 -13.12 -1.85 -17.36
N PRO A 87 -13.29 -0.53 -17.58
CA PRO A 87 -13.38 0.44 -16.49
C PRO A 87 -14.64 0.27 -15.63
N SER A 88 -15.69 -0.40 -16.14
CA SER A 88 -16.89 -0.76 -15.37
C SER A 88 -16.64 -1.78 -14.27
N ASP A 89 -15.58 -2.58 -14.40
CA ASP A 89 -15.21 -3.62 -13.44
C ASP A 89 -14.27 -3.08 -12.35
N PHE A 90 -13.93 -1.79 -12.44
CA PHE A 90 -13.08 -1.08 -11.50
C PHE A 90 -13.92 -0.29 -10.51
N ASP A 91 -13.81 -0.67 -9.24
CA ASP A 91 -14.53 -0.08 -8.14
C ASP A 91 -13.60 0.06 -6.92
N MET A 92 -13.42 1.28 -6.44
CA MET A 92 -12.67 1.61 -5.23
C MET A 92 -13.60 1.85 -4.04
N GLY A 93 -14.92 1.95 -4.26
CA GLY A 93 -15.93 2.21 -3.25
C GLY A 93 -16.28 1.00 -2.38
N HIS A 94 -16.07 -0.22 -2.89
CA HIS A 94 -16.24 -1.47 -2.13
C HIS A 94 -14.90 -1.98 -1.59
N TRP A 95 -14.37 -1.28 -0.58
CA TRP A 95 -13.15 -1.63 0.14
C TRP A 95 -13.41 -2.85 1.07
N HIS A 96 -12.42 -3.77 1.23
CA HIS A 96 -12.52 -5.04 1.99
C HIS A 96 -13.36 -6.19 1.39
N CYS A 97 -13.38 -6.35 0.07
CA CYS A 97 -14.16 -7.43 -0.57
C CYS A 97 -13.42 -8.76 -0.80
N GLY A 98 -12.08 -8.80 -0.71
CA GLY A 98 -11.31 -9.98 -1.13
C GLY A 98 -11.43 -10.32 -2.62
N THR A 99 -11.76 -9.34 -3.49
CA THR A 99 -11.93 -9.51 -4.94
C THR A 99 -11.32 -8.38 -5.78
N THR A 100 -11.24 -8.64 -7.09
CA THR A 100 -10.43 -8.01 -8.15
C THR A 100 -10.89 -6.64 -8.66
N HIS A 101 -11.70 -5.88 -7.93
CA HIS A 101 -12.27 -4.62 -8.45
C HIS A 101 -11.50 -3.36 -8.05
N CYS A 102 -10.69 -3.40 -7.00
CA CYS A 102 -9.82 -2.28 -6.62
C CYS A 102 -8.41 -2.40 -7.21
N TRP A 103 -7.60 -1.34 -7.13
CA TRP A 103 -6.24 -1.31 -7.69
C TRP A 103 -5.37 -2.48 -7.19
N ALA A 104 -5.33 -2.71 -5.87
CA ALA A 104 -4.59 -3.83 -5.28
C ALA A 104 -5.14 -5.19 -5.72
N GLY A 105 -6.47 -5.29 -5.90
CA GLY A 105 -7.14 -6.50 -6.40
C GLY A 105 -6.76 -6.83 -7.84
N TRP A 106 -6.70 -5.83 -8.73
CA TRP A 106 -6.17 -6.01 -10.09
C TRP A 106 -4.70 -6.43 -10.08
N GLY A 107 -3.89 -5.89 -9.15
CA GLY A 107 -2.53 -6.36 -8.91
C GLY A 107 -2.47 -7.85 -8.57
N CYS A 108 -3.35 -8.33 -7.68
CA CYS A 108 -3.45 -9.74 -7.31
C CYS A 108 -3.98 -10.63 -8.45
N LEU A 109 -4.82 -10.09 -9.34
CA LEU A 109 -5.26 -10.81 -10.53
C LEU A 109 -4.12 -11.05 -11.53
N ILE A 110 -3.24 -10.05 -11.68
CA ILE A 110 -2.20 -10.02 -12.71
C ILE A 110 -0.89 -10.67 -12.22
N SER A 111 -0.47 -10.38 -10.99
CA SER A 111 0.79 -10.87 -10.43
C SER A 111 0.59 -12.18 -9.66
N PRO A 112 1.21 -13.30 -10.09
CA PRO A 112 1.18 -14.55 -9.33
C PRO A 112 1.72 -14.40 -7.91
N ILE A 113 2.75 -13.55 -7.72
CA ILE A 113 3.34 -13.27 -6.40
C ILE A 113 2.32 -12.56 -5.51
N ALA A 114 1.65 -11.52 -6.02
CA ALA A 114 0.61 -10.83 -5.26
C ALA A 114 -0.54 -11.79 -4.91
N LYS A 115 -0.93 -12.67 -5.84
CA LYS A 115 -1.97 -13.68 -5.62
C LYS A 115 -1.60 -14.70 -4.55
N GLU A 116 -0.34 -15.09 -4.44
CA GLU A 116 0.14 -15.98 -3.38
C GLU A 116 0.06 -15.31 -2.02
N ILE A 117 0.53 -14.06 -1.91
CA ILE A 117 0.45 -13.27 -0.67
C ILE A 117 -1.00 -13.03 -0.25
N GLU A 118 -1.88 -12.72 -1.21
CA GLU A 118 -3.30 -12.41 -0.95
C GLU A 118 -4.01 -13.58 -0.27
N LYS A 119 -3.71 -14.83 -0.64
CA LYS A 119 -4.35 -16.03 -0.07
C LYS A 119 -4.15 -16.15 1.44
N GLU A 120 -3.01 -15.68 1.94
CA GLU A 120 -2.60 -15.85 3.34
C GLU A 120 -2.74 -14.56 4.15
N HIS A 121 -2.60 -13.41 3.50
CA HIS A 121 -2.49 -12.11 4.19
C HIS A 121 -3.46 -11.04 3.68
N GLY A 122 -4.24 -11.34 2.64
CA GLY A 122 -5.23 -10.42 2.08
C GLY A 122 -4.68 -9.42 1.06
N THR A 123 -5.59 -8.80 0.32
CA THR A 123 -5.31 -7.97 -0.87
C THR A 123 -4.48 -6.72 -0.54
N ARG A 124 -4.71 -6.10 0.63
CA ARG A 124 -3.96 -4.90 1.04
C ARG A 124 -2.47 -5.21 1.22
N VAL A 125 -2.17 -6.28 1.96
CA VAL A 125 -0.78 -6.71 2.22
C VAL A 125 -0.10 -7.11 0.92
N ALA A 126 -0.80 -7.85 0.04
CA ALA A 126 -0.30 -8.20 -1.28
C ALA A 126 0.01 -6.95 -2.14
N GLY A 127 -0.90 -5.97 -2.15
CA GLY A 127 -0.70 -4.70 -2.83
C GLY A 127 0.50 -3.92 -2.28
N CYS A 128 0.63 -3.81 -0.95
CA CYS A 128 1.77 -3.11 -0.34
C CYS A 128 3.11 -3.81 -0.61
N ALA A 129 3.13 -5.15 -0.67
CA ALA A 129 4.35 -5.88 -0.96
C ALA A 129 4.80 -5.75 -2.43
N THR A 130 3.86 -5.61 -3.37
CA THR A 130 4.12 -5.70 -4.82
C THR A 130 3.99 -4.39 -5.59
N MET A 131 3.25 -3.42 -5.05
CA MET A 131 3.07 -2.07 -5.60
C MET A 131 3.14 -0.98 -4.49
N PRO A 132 4.21 -0.96 -3.66
CA PRO A 132 4.31 -0.09 -2.50
C PRO A 132 4.21 1.41 -2.83
N HIS A 133 4.80 1.89 -3.93
CA HIS A 133 4.77 3.31 -4.30
C HIS A 133 3.38 3.80 -4.75
N TYR A 134 2.50 2.86 -5.11
CA TYR A 134 1.11 3.13 -5.48
C TYR A 134 0.12 2.81 -4.35
N ALA A 135 0.58 2.34 -3.19
CA ALA A 135 -0.31 1.94 -2.08
C ALA A 135 -1.16 3.11 -1.55
N LYS A 136 -0.63 4.33 -1.56
CA LYS A 136 -1.40 5.55 -1.21
C LYS A 136 -2.64 5.75 -2.09
N ASN A 137 -2.67 5.16 -3.29
CA ASN A 137 -3.79 5.26 -4.22
C ASN A 137 -4.91 4.24 -3.93
N PHE A 138 -4.71 3.27 -3.03
CA PHE A 138 -5.65 2.19 -2.77
C PHE A 138 -6.98 2.64 -2.14
N TYR A 139 -7.09 3.91 -1.76
CA TYR A 139 -8.23 4.52 -1.08
C TYR A 139 -8.80 5.73 -1.84
N LEU A 140 -8.30 6.01 -3.04
CA LEU A 140 -8.82 7.08 -3.88
C LEU A 140 -10.22 6.74 -4.39
N SER A 141 -10.95 7.77 -4.79
CA SER A 141 -12.19 7.57 -5.56
C SER A 141 -11.91 6.92 -6.91
N ASN A 142 -12.94 6.35 -7.54
CA ASN A 142 -12.83 5.75 -8.88
C ASN A 142 -12.26 6.75 -9.89
N ASP A 143 -12.75 7.99 -9.86
CA ASP A 143 -12.36 9.02 -10.82
C ASP A 143 -10.87 9.40 -10.68
N GLU A 144 -10.41 9.61 -9.45
CA GLU A 144 -9.00 9.92 -9.15
C GLU A 144 -8.09 8.76 -9.56
N ALA A 145 -8.43 7.54 -9.15
CA ALA A 145 -7.63 6.35 -9.47
C ALA A 145 -7.58 6.09 -10.98
N LEU A 146 -8.71 6.20 -11.69
CA LEU A 146 -8.75 6.08 -13.15
C LEU A 146 -7.95 7.18 -13.84
N GLY A 147 -7.93 8.40 -13.30
CA GLY A 147 -7.07 9.48 -13.78
C GLY A 147 -5.60 9.07 -13.78
N ILE A 148 -5.10 8.59 -12.65
CA ILE A 148 -3.71 8.15 -12.51
C ILE A 148 -3.40 6.96 -13.42
N LEU A 149 -4.29 5.98 -13.53
CA LEU A 149 -4.09 4.82 -14.42
C LEU A 149 -3.98 5.24 -15.90
N ARG A 150 -4.73 6.26 -16.34
CA ARG A 150 -4.58 6.81 -17.70
C ARG A 150 -3.21 7.45 -17.92
N GLU A 151 -2.70 8.19 -16.95
CA GLU A 151 -1.37 8.79 -17.02
C GLU A 151 -0.27 7.74 -17.09
N ILE A 152 -0.39 6.67 -16.31
CA ILE A 152 0.55 5.54 -16.33
C ILE A 152 0.53 4.82 -17.68
N ALA A 153 -0.66 4.58 -18.24
CA ALA A 153 -0.81 3.90 -19.52
C ALA A 153 -0.25 4.70 -20.71
N ALA A 154 -0.08 6.02 -20.56
CA ALA A 154 0.46 6.90 -21.58
C ALA A 154 2.00 6.99 -21.59
N GLN A 155 2.69 6.36 -20.62
CA GLN A 155 4.16 6.32 -20.48
C GLN A 155 4.77 5.07 -21.10
#